data_AF-A0A085ZCU0-F1
#
_entry.id   AF-A0A085ZCU0-F1
#
_cell.length_a   1.000
_cell.length_b   1.000
_cell.length_c   1.000
_cell.angle_alpha   90.00
_cell.angle_beta   90.00
_cell.angle_gamma   90.00
#
_symmetry.space_group_name_H-M   'P 1'
#
loop_
_entity.id
_entity.type
_entity.pdbx_description
1 polymer ?
#
loop_
_entity_poly.entity_id
_entity_poly.type
_entity_poly.pdbx_seq_one_letter_code
_entity_poly.pdbx_strand_id
1 'polypeptide(L)'
;MVKQKLKVGDIFYLEVISGKYSFGRMLFDVDKQYHKIVDVTDSSIFSNDYFPYLLMSHNSCQLIEMYKGIFDTPELISTEILIPRVFTRNIDGKRNLLTWGIVYTKVEFPEHLNNKNGGITLDRGELSIKIEVGTLENEDLKTSINVPGVIGDAYLFLQDKGDLIPANIRRPDYIKENDLLYYPELRKKIYHQIGGGNR
;
A
#
# COMPACT_ATOMS: atom_id res chain seq x y z
N MET A 1 15.70 8.11 22.15
CA MET A 1 16.08 7.85 20.75
C MET A 1 15.57 8.98 19.88
N VAL A 2 16.43 9.59 19.06
CA VAL A 2 16.00 10.55 18.04
C VAL A 2 15.08 9.80 17.08
N LYS A 3 13.81 10.19 16.99
CA LYS A 3 12.89 9.61 16.01
C LYS A 3 13.36 10.04 14.63
N GLN A 4 14.02 9.14 13.91
CA GLN A 4 14.34 9.35 12.51
C GLN A 4 13.02 9.56 11.75
N LYS A 5 13.00 10.50 10.81
CA LYS A 5 11.83 10.76 9.97
C LYS A 5 12.04 10.09 8.63
N LEU A 6 11.10 9.24 8.24
CA LEU A 6 11.16 8.56 6.95
C LEU A 6 10.79 9.53 5.84
N LYS A 7 11.56 9.53 4.76
CA LYS A 7 11.37 10.37 3.58
C LYS A 7 11.13 9.49 2.35
N VAL A 8 10.54 10.09 1.34
CA VAL A 8 10.33 9.46 0.04
C VAL A 8 11.66 9.02 -0.54
N GLY A 9 11.67 7.80 -1.08
CA GLY A 9 12.84 7.09 -1.52
C GLY A 9 13.43 6.20 -0.44
N ASP A 10 13.39 6.57 0.84
CA ASP A 10 14.12 5.86 1.90
C ASP A 10 13.72 4.38 1.97
N ILE A 11 14.69 3.49 1.84
CA ILE A 11 14.60 2.09 2.20
C ILE A 11 14.58 2.06 3.72
N PHE A 12 13.68 1.31 4.31
CA PHE A 12 13.61 1.09 5.73
C PHE A 12 13.70 -0.40 6.04
N TYR A 13 13.96 -0.73 7.30
CA TYR A 13 13.74 -2.07 7.83
C TYR A 13 12.60 -2.08 8.87
N LEU A 14 11.95 -3.23 9.01
CA LEU A 14 11.04 -3.54 10.12
C LEU A 14 11.50 -4.84 10.79
N GLU A 15 11.63 -4.83 12.10
CA GLU A 15 11.77 -6.05 12.88
C GLU A 15 10.40 -6.75 12.96
N VAL A 16 10.17 -7.74 12.11
CA VAL A 16 8.88 -8.46 11.98
C VAL A 16 8.72 -9.53 13.05
N ILE A 17 9.84 -10.07 13.53
CA ILE A 17 9.95 -11.01 14.65
C ILE A 17 11.25 -10.63 15.38
N SER A 18 11.36 -10.94 16.67
CA SER A 18 12.57 -10.64 17.44
C SER A 18 13.84 -11.12 16.72
N GLY A 19 14.73 -10.18 16.41
CA GLY A 19 15.99 -10.42 15.70
C GLY A 19 15.85 -10.76 14.22
N LYS A 20 14.67 -10.59 13.62
CA LYS A 20 14.40 -10.87 12.20
C LYS A 20 13.85 -9.63 11.50
N TYR A 21 14.54 -9.22 10.45
CA TYR A 21 14.28 -7.97 9.76
C TYR A 21 13.71 -8.23 8.36
N SER A 22 12.75 -7.40 7.98
CA SER A 22 12.27 -7.22 6.61
C SER A 22 12.68 -5.84 6.13
N PHE A 23 12.80 -5.64 4.82
CA PHE A 23 13.11 -4.34 4.23
C PHE A 23 12.00 -3.89 3.30
N GLY A 24 11.83 -2.59 3.21
CA GLY A 24 10.93 -1.97 2.26
C GLY A 24 11.42 -0.59 1.88
N ARG A 25 10.69 0.11 1.02
CA ARG A 25 11.05 1.44 0.55
C ARG A 25 9.86 2.37 0.54
N MET A 26 10.09 3.60 0.99
CA MET A 26 9.10 4.67 0.98
C MET A 26 8.90 5.17 -0.44
N LEU A 27 7.70 5.00 -0.97
CA LEU A 27 7.34 5.42 -2.32
C LEU A 27 6.62 6.77 -2.32
N PHE A 28 5.78 7.02 -1.31
CA PHE A 28 5.01 8.27 -1.21
C PHE A 28 4.58 8.56 0.23
N ASP A 29 4.58 9.83 0.60
CA ASP A 29 4.07 10.32 1.90
C ASP A 29 2.91 11.29 1.64
N VAL A 30 1.68 10.85 1.96
CA VAL A 30 0.46 11.61 1.66
C VAL A 30 0.52 13.00 2.31
N ASP A 31 0.91 13.08 3.57
CA ASP A 31 0.93 14.34 4.31
C ASP A 31 1.99 15.31 3.75
N LYS A 32 3.17 14.80 3.39
CA LYS A 32 4.29 15.64 2.94
C LYS A 32 4.25 16.00 1.46
N GLN A 33 3.55 15.24 0.63
CA GLN A 33 3.50 15.46 -0.82
C GLN A 33 2.13 15.91 -1.29
N TYR A 34 1.06 15.20 -0.94
CA TYR A 34 -0.28 15.48 -1.46
C TYR A 34 -0.87 16.77 -0.88
N HIS A 35 -0.74 17.00 0.44
CA HIS A 35 -1.27 18.21 1.09
C HIS A 35 -0.53 19.51 0.74
N LYS A 36 0.57 19.45 -0.03
CA LYS A 36 1.22 20.64 -0.58
C LYS A 36 0.56 21.14 -1.86
N ILE A 37 -0.14 20.24 -2.55
CA ILE A 37 -0.72 20.48 -3.87
C ILE A 37 -2.22 20.73 -3.72
N VAL A 38 -2.86 19.98 -2.83
CA VAL A 38 -4.28 20.13 -2.49
C VAL A 38 -4.39 20.88 -1.18
N ASP A 39 -5.00 22.06 -1.20
CA ASP A 39 -5.33 22.79 0.02
C ASP A 39 -6.45 22.05 0.75
N VAL A 40 -6.07 21.30 1.78
CA VAL A 40 -6.97 20.51 2.63
C VAL A 40 -7.97 21.36 3.41
N THR A 41 -7.78 22.68 3.43
CA THR A 41 -8.67 23.65 4.08
C THR A 41 -9.67 24.28 3.12
N ASP A 42 -9.47 24.14 1.81
CA ASP A 42 -10.38 24.64 0.80
C ASP A 42 -11.54 23.65 0.57
N SER A 43 -12.73 24.02 1.02
CA SER A 43 -13.95 23.23 0.80
C SER A 43 -14.34 23.04 -0.66
N SER A 44 -13.81 23.85 -1.59
CA SER A 44 -14.11 23.76 -3.03
C SER A 44 -13.55 22.50 -3.70
N ILE A 45 -12.59 21.83 -3.06
CA ILE A 45 -12.02 20.56 -3.53
C ILE A 45 -13.00 19.39 -3.47
N PHE A 46 -14.08 19.51 -2.69
CA PHE A 46 -15.14 18.50 -2.63
C PHE A 46 -16.20 18.83 -3.69
N SER A 47 -15.80 18.82 -4.96
CA SER A 47 -16.72 18.99 -6.08
C SER A 47 -17.27 17.63 -6.53
N ASN A 48 -18.37 17.64 -7.30
CA ASN A 48 -18.90 16.40 -7.88
C ASN A 48 -17.93 15.75 -8.87
N ASP A 49 -17.01 16.52 -9.44
CA ASP A 49 -16.07 16.08 -10.47
C ASP A 49 -14.70 15.68 -9.90
N TYR A 50 -14.42 15.99 -8.62
CA TYR A 50 -13.17 15.68 -7.96
C TYR A 50 -13.40 15.16 -6.53
N PHE A 51 -13.00 13.90 -6.30
CA PHE A 51 -13.05 13.27 -4.98
C PHE A 51 -11.64 13.10 -4.43
N PRO A 52 -11.19 13.88 -3.43
CA PRO A 52 -9.81 13.85 -2.94
C PRO A 52 -9.54 12.60 -2.09
N TYR A 53 -9.43 11.45 -2.74
CA TYR A 53 -9.41 10.12 -2.11
C TYR A 53 -8.22 9.93 -1.17
N LEU A 54 -7.04 10.46 -1.53
CA LEU A 54 -5.87 10.39 -0.65
C LEU A 54 -6.08 11.19 0.65
N LEU A 55 -6.72 12.37 0.57
CA LEU A 55 -7.08 13.15 1.75
C LEU A 55 -8.14 12.43 2.61
N MET A 56 -9.14 11.80 2.00
CA MET A 56 -10.25 11.23 2.76
C MET A 56 -9.91 9.86 3.34
N SER A 57 -9.29 8.99 2.54
CA SER A 57 -9.09 7.58 2.88
C SER A 57 -7.65 7.25 3.26
N HIS A 58 -6.66 8.07 2.90
CA HIS A 58 -5.25 7.77 3.11
C HIS A 58 -4.48 8.91 3.81
N ASN A 59 -5.18 9.79 4.51
CA ASN A 59 -4.56 10.82 5.35
C ASN A 59 -3.63 10.17 6.39
N SER A 60 -2.44 10.71 6.56
CA SER A 60 -1.38 10.16 7.43
C SER A 60 -1.04 8.71 7.10
N CYS A 61 -1.09 8.36 5.82
CA CYS A 61 -0.56 7.12 5.29
C CYS A 61 0.69 7.37 4.45
N GLN A 62 1.49 6.32 4.39
CA GLN A 62 2.67 6.19 3.57
C GLN A 62 2.46 5.01 2.63
N LEU A 63 2.87 5.19 1.39
CA LEU A 63 2.91 4.13 0.40
C LEU A 63 4.31 3.54 0.39
N ILE A 64 4.40 2.22 0.47
CA ILE A 64 5.66 1.50 0.55
C ILE A 64 5.69 0.30 -0.40
N GLU A 65 6.88 -0.13 -0.79
CA GLU A 65 7.15 -1.49 -1.30
C GLU A 65 7.92 -2.28 -0.22
N MET A 66 7.89 -3.61 -0.30
CA MET A 66 8.66 -4.52 0.55
C MET A 66 9.48 -5.47 -0.30
N TYR A 67 10.75 -5.66 0.08
CA TYR A 67 11.67 -6.59 -0.56
C TYR A 67 11.58 -7.98 0.04
N LYS A 68 11.75 -9.00 -0.77
CA LYS A 68 11.78 -10.41 -0.39
C LYS A 68 13.00 -10.72 0.49
N GLY A 69 12.82 -11.63 1.44
CA GLY A 69 13.87 -12.08 2.37
C GLY A 69 13.67 -11.67 3.84
N ILE A 70 13.89 -12.62 4.74
CA ILE A 70 13.93 -12.37 6.19
C ILE A 70 15.40 -12.46 6.62
N PHE A 71 15.89 -11.40 7.26
CA PHE A 71 17.32 -11.22 7.53
C PHE A 71 17.62 -11.23 9.03
N ASP A 72 18.80 -11.75 9.40
CA ASP A 72 19.29 -11.78 10.78
C ASP A 72 19.92 -10.45 11.21
N THR A 73 20.24 -9.59 10.26
CA THR A 73 20.84 -8.28 10.48
C THR A 73 20.07 -7.21 9.70
N PRO A 74 20.07 -5.94 10.15
CA PRO A 74 19.49 -4.82 9.42
C PRO A 74 20.40 -4.36 8.26
N GLU A 75 20.95 -5.31 7.50
CA GLU A 75 21.75 -5.08 6.28
C GLU A 75 20.96 -5.54 5.04
N LEU A 76 20.80 -4.64 4.07
CA LEU A 76 20.07 -4.93 2.84
C LEU A 76 20.94 -5.72 1.86
N ILE A 77 20.52 -6.95 1.55
CA ILE A 77 21.27 -7.87 0.68
C ILE A 77 20.61 -8.01 -0.71
N SER A 78 19.29 -7.79 -0.80
CA SER A 78 18.52 -7.90 -2.04
C SER A 78 17.39 -6.88 -2.10
N THR A 79 17.05 -6.45 -3.31
CA THR A 79 15.92 -5.57 -3.62
C THR A 79 14.88 -6.25 -4.51
N GLU A 80 14.90 -7.59 -4.60
CA GLU A 80 13.81 -8.35 -5.23
C GLU A 80 12.49 -8.00 -4.53
N ILE A 81 11.51 -7.51 -5.28
CA ILE A 81 10.26 -6.99 -4.72
C ILE A 81 9.31 -8.16 -4.39
N LEU A 82 8.84 -8.21 -3.14
CA LEU A 82 7.77 -9.14 -2.71
C LEU A 82 6.40 -8.46 -2.72
N ILE A 83 6.31 -7.27 -2.10
CA ILE A 83 5.09 -6.46 -2.08
C ILE A 83 5.43 -5.18 -2.82
N PRO A 84 5.03 -5.01 -4.08
CA PRO A 84 5.45 -3.86 -4.89
C PRO A 84 4.86 -2.54 -4.43
N ARG A 85 3.76 -2.60 -3.68
CA ARG A 85 3.03 -1.42 -3.23
C ARG A 85 1.98 -1.76 -2.19
N VAL A 86 1.94 -0.99 -1.10
CA VAL A 86 0.88 -1.06 -0.11
C VAL A 86 0.82 0.23 0.71
N PHE A 87 -0.39 0.71 1.00
CA PHE A 87 -0.57 1.80 1.95
C PHE A 87 -0.49 1.28 3.39
N THR A 88 0.29 1.98 4.20
CA THR A 88 0.39 1.78 5.64
C THR A 88 0.20 3.11 6.36
N ARG A 89 -0.30 3.08 7.60
CA ARG A 89 -0.07 4.19 8.53
C ARG A 89 1.44 4.47 8.65
N ASN A 90 1.78 5.73 8.91
CA ASN A 90 3.18 6.18 8.96
C ASN A 90 4.08 5.24 9.80
N ILE A 91 5.16 4.75 9.19
CA ILE A 91 6.16 3.89 9.82
C ILE A 91 6.87 4.65 10.96
N ASP A 92 7.16 5.93 10.74
CA ASP A 92 7.71 6.83 11.76
C ASP A 92 6.64 7.42 12.69
N GLY A 93 5.40 6.96 12.56
CA GLY A 93 4.24 7.41 13.32
C GLY A 93 4.06 6.68 14.67
N LYS A 94 3.22 7.26 15.54
CA LYS A 94 2.94 6.72 16.89
C LYS A 94 2.22 5.36 16.90
N ARG A 95 1.62 4.95 15.77
CA ARG A 95 0.88 3.69 15.62
C ARG A 95 1.77 2.53 15.14
N ASN A 96 3.03 2.78 14.82
CA ASN A 96 4.00 1.73 14.57
C ASN A 96 4.56 1.23 15.91
N LEU A 97 4.40 -0.06 16.18
CA LEU A 97 4.96 -0.72 17.37
C LEU A 97 6.22 -1.52 17.05
N LEU A 98 6.59 -1.64 15.78
CA LEU A 98 7.76 -2.38 15.33
C LEU A 98 9.02 -1.51 15.39
N THR A 99 10.16 -2.15 15.69
CA THR A 99 11.48 -1.54 15.55
C THR A 99 11.78 -1.28 14.07
N TRP A 100 12.31 -0.11 13.72
CA TRP A 100 12.57 0.28 12.33
C TRP A 100 13.73 1.29 12.18
N GLY A 101 14.28 1.43 10.96
CA GLY A 101 15.34 2.40 10.59
C GLY A 101 15.54 2.53 9.06
N ILE A 102 16.47 3.38 8.56
CA ILE A 102 16.64 3.77 7.13
C ILE A 102 17.94 3.23 6.49
N VAL A 103 17.91 2.91 5.19
CA VAL A 103 18.99 2.29 4.39
C VAL A 103 19.38 3.07 3.09
N TYR A 104 18.54 3.39 2.05
CA TYR A 104 18.93 4.13 0.77
C TYR A 104 17.74 4.51 -0.20
N THR A 105 17.87 5.12 -1.42
CA THR A 105 16.72 5.75 -2.22
C THR A 105 16.39 5.36 -3.71
N LYS A 106 15.08 5.15 -4.09
CA LYS A 106 14.43 5.31 -5.47
C LYS A 106 12.87 5.06 -5.50
N VAL A 107 12.09 5.15 -6.61
CA VAL A 107 10.57 5.29 -6.64
C VAL A 107 9.77 4.48 -7.72
N GLU A 108 8.51 4.04 -7.44
CA GLU A 108 7.34 3.67 -8.35
C GLU A 108 5.95 3.66 -7.59
N PHE A 109 4.74 3.52 -8.23
CA PHE A 109 3.37 3.71 -7.62
C PHE A 109 2.30 2.56 -7.85
N PRO A 110 1.26 2.40 -6.95
CA PRO A 110 0.13 1.43 -6.98
C PRO A 110 -1.09 1.73 -7.86
N GLU A 111 -1.92 0.69 -8.09
CA GLU A 111 -3.22 0.71 -8.80
C GLU A 111 -4.31 -0.05 -8.01
N HIS A 112 -5.53 0.49 -7.84
CA HIS A 112 -6.65 -0.11 -7.06
C HIS A 112 -8.03 0.09 -7.73
N LEU A 113 -9.07 -0.67 -7.33
CA LEU A 113 -10.46 -0.38 -7.70
C LEU A 113 -11.27 0.20 -6.54
N ASN A 114 -12.21 1.09 -6.88
CA ASN A 114 -13.20 1.60 -5.95
C ASN A 114 -14.61 1.55 -6.56
N ASN A 115 -15.61 1.34 -5.71
CA ASN A 115 -17.02 1.46 -6.08
C ASN A 115 -17.54 2.84 -5.64
N LYS A 116 -17.89 3.71 -6.59
CA LYS A 116 -18.34 5.11 -6.34
C LYS A 116 -19.50 5.48 -7.28
N ASN A 117 -20.53 6.15 -6.75
CA ASN A 117 -21.64 6.73 -7.51
C ASN A 117 -22.28 5.78 -8.57
N GLY A 118 -22.48 4.52 -8.21
CA GLY A 118 -23.12 3.52 -9.09
C GLY A 118 -22.23 3.00 -10.22
N GLY A 119 -20.91 3.18 -10.13
CA GLY A 119 -19.93 2.60 -11.05
C GLY A 119 -18.60 2.29 -10.37
N ILE A 120 -17.72 1.57 -11.07
CA ILE A 120 -16.40 1.20 -10.54
C ILE A 120 -15.34 2.11 -11.17
N THR A 121 -14.29 2.47 -10.42
CA THR A 121 -13.16 3.27 -10.90
C THR A 121 -11.84 2.55 -10.69
N LEU A 122 -10.90 2.70 -11.62
CA LEU A 122 -9.50 2.30 -11.49
C LEU A 122 -8.66 3.52 -11.06
N ASP A 123 -7.98 3.40 -9.93
CA ASP A 123 -7.20 4.46 -9.31
C ASP A 123 -5.70 4.13 -9.34
N ARG A 124 -4.84 5.00 -9.92
CA ARG A 124 -3.36 4.87 -9.93
C ARG A 124 -2.71 6.17 -9.48
N GLY A 125 -2.22 6.22 -8.23
CA GLY A 125 -1.77 7.48 -7.64
C GLY A 125 -2.91 8.50 -7.58
N GLU A 126 -2.80 9.59 -8.34
CA GLU A 126 -3.81 10.66 -8.44
C GLU A 126 -4.83 10.47 -9.57
N LEU A 127 -4.63 9.49 -10.44
CA LEU A 127 -5.51 9.18 -11.56
C LEU A 127 -6.69 8.33 -11.08
N SER A 128 -7.93 8.70 -11.41
CA SER A 128 -9.15 7.91 -11.14
C SER A 128 -10.01 7.84 -12.39
N ILE A 129 -10.20 6.64 -12.96
CA ILE A 129 -10.85 6.44 -14.25
C ILE A 129 -12.08 5.55 -14.06
N LYS A 130 -13.26 6.01 -14.50
CA LYS A 130 -14.50 5.23 -14.47
C LYS A 130 -14.47 4.08 -15.47
N ILE A 131 -14.94 2.90 -15.06
CA ILE A 131 -15.00 1.68 -15.86
C ILE A 131 -16.46 1.19 -15.98
N GLU A 132 -16.83 0.60 -17.12
CA GLU A 132 -18.19 0.08 -17.34
C GLU A 132 -18.36 -1.32 -16.76
N VAL A 133 -19.32 -1.48 -15.86
CA VAL A 133 -19.57 -2.75 -15.16
C VAL A 133 -20.57 -3.59 -15.96
N GLY A 134 -20.07 -4.29 -16.96
CA GLY A 134 -20.68 -5.54 -17.42
C GLY A 134 -19.91 -6.70 -16.78
N THR A 135 -20.49 -7.37 -15.79
CA THR A 135 -19.99 -8.60 -15.13
C THR A 135 -18.81 -8.48 -14.15
N LEU A 136 -19.01 -7.74 -13.05
CA LEU A 136 -18.29 -8.01 -11.80
C LEU A 136 -19.21 -8.80 -10.87
N GLU A 137 -19.45 -10.06 -11.22
CA GLU A 137 -20.13 -11.00 -10.32
C GLU A 137 -19.13 -11.43 -9.24
N ASN A 138 -19.37 -11.03 -7.99
CA ASN A 138 -18.83 -11.64 -6.77
C ASN A 138 -17.33 -11.52 -6.44
N GLU A 139 -16.65 -10.41 -6.76
CA GLU A 139 -15.32 -10.13 -6.15
C GLU A 139 -15.42 -8.95 -5.17
N ASP A 140 -15.62 -9.27 -3.87
CA ASP A 140 -15.63 -8.34 -2.73
C ASP A 140 -14.21 -7.79 -2.46
N LEU A 141 -13.69 -6.96 -3.38
CA LEU A 141 -12.48 -6.20 -3.13
C LEU A 141 -12.77 -5.12 -2.07
N LYS A 142 -12.10 -5.22 -0.93
CA LYS A 142 -12.30 -4.30 0.19
C LYS A 142 -11.20 -3.25 0.17
N THR A 143 -11.59 -1.99 0.34
CA THR A 143 -10.62 -0.96 0.67
C THR A 143 -10.27 -1.06 2.15
N SER A 144 -9.00 -1.26 2.50
CA SER A 144 -8.56 -1.22 3.89
C SER A 144 -7.22 -0.52 4.07
N ILE A 145 -7.10 0.21 5.19
CA ILE A 145 -5.84 0.86 5.59
C ILE A 145 -5.15 -0.04 6.59
N ASN A 146 -3.94 -0.48 6.25
CA ASN A 146 -3.16 -1.35 7.11
C ASN A 146 -2.24 -0.53 8.04
N VAL A 147 -1.93 -1.10 9.20
CA VAL A 147 -0.86 -0.60 10.07
C VAL A 147 0.42 -1.39 9.80
N PRO A 148 1.62 -0.88 10.13
CA PRO A 148 2.88 -1.58 9.85
C PRO A 148 2.94 -3.01 10.37
N GLY A 149 2.32 -3.30 11.52
CA GLY A 149 2.20 -4.65 12.05
C GLY A 149 1.47 -5.62 11.10
N VAL A 150 0.35 -5.19 10.50
CA VAL A 150 -0.41 -6.01 9.54
C VAL A 150 0.39 -6.21 8.25
N ILE A 151 1.20 -5.23 7.85
CA ILE A 151 2.13 -5.39 6.72
C ILE A 151 3.22 -6.41 7.05
N GLY A 152 3.77 -6.37 8.26
CA GLY A 152 4.73 -7.37 8.75
C GLY A 152 4.16 -8.78 8.75
N ASP A 153 2.91 -8.95 9.19
CA ASP A 153 2.22 -10.24 9.17
C ASP A 153 1.96 -10.72 7.72
N ALA A 154 1.47 -9.84 6.86
CA ALA A 154 1.25 -10.14 5.45
C ALA A 154 2.55 -10.56 4.75
N TYR A 155 3.65 -9.89 5.09
CA TYR A 155 4.99 -10.17 4.59
C TYR A 155 5.48 -11.59 4.94
N LEU A 156 5.27 -12.02 6.19
CA LEU A 156 5.57 -13.38 6.62
C LEU A 156 4.67 -14.40 5.90
N PHE A 157 3.37 -14.12 5.82
CA PHE A 157 2.41 -14.99 5.17
C PHE A 157 2.72 -15.23 3.69
N LEU A 158 3.06 -14.19 2.94
CA LEU A 158 3.37 -14.27 1.50
C LEU A 158 4.66 -15.04 1.18
N GLN A 159 5.48 -15.36 2.19
CA GLN A 159 6.69 -16.17 2.04
C GLN A 159 6.57 -17.55 2.70
N ASP A 160 5.33 -18.03 2.89
CA ASP A 160 5.04 -19.32 3.53
C ASP A 160 5.58 -19.42 4.97
N LYS A 161 5.68 -18.26 5.67
CA LYS A 161 6.10 -18.14 7.08
C LYS A 161 4.96 -17.72 8.00
N GLY A 162 3.72 -18.03 7.62
CA GLY A 162 2.53 -17.72 8.42
C GLY A 162 2.52 -18.41 9.78
N ASP A 163 3.28 -19.49 9.96
CA ASP A 163 3.49 -20.19 11.22
C ASP A 163 4.14 -19.31 12.31
N LEU A 164 4.90 -18.29 11.91
CA LEU A 164 5.55 -17.34 12.83
C LEU A 164 4.60 -16.25 13.35
N ILE A 165 3.40 -16.14 12.78
CA ILE A 165 2.38 -15.18 13.20
C ILE A 165 1.54 -15.82 14.32
N PRO A 166 1.21 -15.13 15.43
CA PRO A 166 0.32 -15.67 16.45
C PRO A 166 -1.03 -16.11 15.87
N ALA A 167 -1.47 -17.33 16.18
CA ALA A 167 -2.63 -17.95 15.54
C ALA A 167 -3.93 -17.13 15.70
N ASN A 168 -4.08 -16.40 16.80
CA ASN A 168 -5.25 -15.57 17.10
C ASN A 168 -5.34 -14.27 16.28
N ILE A 169 -4.27 -13.89 15.57
CA ILE A 169 -4.26 -12.69 14.70
C ILE A 169 -4.04 -13.03 13.23
N ARG A 170 -3.89 -14.31 12.89
CA ARG A 170 -3.73 -14.77 11.50
C ARG A 170 -4.95 -14.42 10.67
N ARG A 171 -4.70 -13.91 9.46
CA ARG A 171 -5.73 -13.60 8.47
C ARG A 171 -5.57 -14.52 7.25
N PRO A 172 -6.67 -14.90 6.59
CA PRO A 172 -6.59 -15.79 5.43
C PRO A 172 -5.92 -15.12 4.22
N ASP A 173 -6.27 -13.85 3.95
CA ASP A 173 -5.87 -13.18 2.70
C ASP A 173 -5.02 -11.92 2.90
N TYR A 174 -4.91 -11.43 4.14
CA TYR A 174 -4.15 -10.24 4.51
C TYR A 174 -4.37 -9.05 3.58
N ILE A 175 -3.39 -8.72 2.74
CA ILE A 175 -3.43 -7.57 1.85
C ILE A 175 -3.97 -7.92 0.46
N LYS A 176 -4.11 -9.23 0.14
CA LYS A 176 -4.50 -9.69 -1.20
C LYS A 176 -5.87 -9.19 -1.60
N GLU A 177 -6.82 -9.15 -0.66
CA GLU A 177 -8.20 -8.66 -0.88
C GLU A 177 -8.30 -7.15 -1.18
N ASN A 178 -7.19 -6.40 -1.11
CA ASN A 178 -7.19 -4.93 -1.21
C ASN A 178 -6.54 -4.37 -2.49
N ASP A 179 -5.90 -5.20 -3.33
CA ASP A 179 -5.17 -4.75 -4.54
C ASP A 179 -5.46 -5.67 -5.74
N LEU A 180 -5.83 -5.06 -6.87
CA LEU A 180 -6.10 -5.77 -8.14
C LEU A 180 -4.91 -6.53 -8.70
N LEU A 181 -3.69 -6.17 -8.29
CA LEU A 181 -2.48 -6.88 -8.66
C LEU A 181 -2.61 -8.39 -8.41
N TYR A 182 -3.32 -8.78 -7.35
CA TYR A 182 -3.52 -10.18 -6.98
C TYR A 182 -4.64 -10.89 -7.78
N TYR A 183 -5.34 -10.16 -8.65
CA TYR A 183 -6.45 -10.66 -9.49
C TYR A 183 -6.18 -10.36 -10.98
N PRO A 184 -5.17 -11.01 -11.59
CA PRO A 184 -4.66 -10.62 -12.91
C PRO A 184 -5.71 -10.73 -14.04
N GLU A 185 -6.60 -11.71 -13.98
CA GLU A 185 -7.66 -11.86 -14.98
C GLU A 185 -8.73 -10.78 -14.83
N LEU A 186 -9.06 -10.39 -13.59
CA LEU A 186 -9.96 -9.27 -13.34
C LEU A 186 -9.32 -7.95 -13.81
N ARG A 187 -8.05 -7.75 -13.47
CA ARG A 187 -7.26 -6.60 -13.91
C ARG A 187 -7.29 -6.47 -15.44
N LYS A 188 -7.01 -7.54 -16.19
CA LYS A 188 -7.04 -7.53 -17.67
C LYS A 188 -8.40 -7.11 -18.23
N LYS A 189 -9.51 -7.65 -17.69
CA LYS A 189 -10.87 -7.30 -18.14
C LYS A 189 -11.14 -5.80 -17.99
N ILE A 190 -10.72 -5.23 -16.87
CA ILE A 190 -10.91 -3.81 -16.56
C ILE A 190 -10.09 -2.91 -17.49
N TYR A 191 -8.82 -3.24 -17.72
CA TYR A 191 -7.98 -2.47 -18.64
C TYR A 191 -8.48 -2.51 -20.09
N HIS A 192 -9.07 -3.63 -20.51
CA HIS A 192 -9.71 -3.73 -21.83
C HIS A 192 -10.91 -2.78 -21.96
N GLN A 193 -11.72 -2.63 -20.89
CA GLN A 193 -12.90 -1.75 -20.88
C GLN A 193 -12.54 -0.26 -20.97
N ILE A 194 -11.41 0.16 -20.40
CA ILE A 194 -10.97 1.56 -20.42
C ILE A 194 -10.04 1.91 -21.60
N GLY A 195 -9.94 1.03 -22.61
CA GLY A 195 -9.12 1.27 -23.80
C GLY A 195 -7.61 1.08 -23.61
N GLY A 196 -7.17 0.54 -22.46
CA GLY A 196 -5.77 0.22 -22.16
C GLY A 196 -5.41 -1.19 -22.61
N GLY A 197 -5.33 -1.44 -23.91
CA GLY A 197 -4.90 -2.74 -24.45
C GLY A 197 -3.45 -3.09 -24.03
N ASN A 198 -3.29 -4.22 -23.32
CA ASN A 198 -2.05 -4.90 -22.94
C ASN A 198 -1.00 -4.08 -22.15
N ARG A 199 -1.22 -3.88 -20.84
CA ARG A 199 -0.16 -3.59 -19.85
C ARG A 199 -0.35 -4.31 -18.53
#